data_AF-A0AAJ1IL74-F1
#
_entry.id   AF-A0AAJ1IL74-F1
#
_cell.length_a   1.000
_cell.length_b   1.000
_cell.length_c   1.000
_cell.angle_alpha   90.00
_cell.angle_beta   90.00
_cell.angle_gamma   90.00
#
_symmetry.space_group_name_H-M   'P 1'
#
loop_
_entity.id
_entity.type
_entity.pdbx_description
1 polymer ?
#
loop_
_entity_poly.entity_id
_entity_poly.type
_entity_poly.pdbx_seq_one_letter_code
_entity_poly.pdbx_strand_id
1 'polypeptide(L)'
;MYIYYIKSLKTILLNPFDKNKDIGNLDSEEEITVLSANTLTKEDTEYIEKESFSQIDNSVNLWIQEKRYYLRLFAATFAFFIMYFFLSLVIRDPIPLLDEMLGSAIFAILAWNFFAKRDKKSAIANKNKLEIKRHVSTSNNIEIDLIKKLENYLYEINSLDNLDIADALTLVEGSLEDIDLTENDKIYFDELLKLLKIELFKKTTFKSLYSKVIKVRENGEKDEALSSRLIEFGKSNKFDLLLLALLVKLENK
;
A
#
# COMPACT_ATOMS: atom_id res chain seq x y z
N MET A 1 9.09 -2.52 14.61
CA MET A 1 8.26 -2.38 13.39
C MET A 1 7.70 -3.75 13.03
N TYR A 2 6.40 -3.87 12.73
CA TYR A 2 5.75 -5.18 12.54
C TYR A 2 5.37 -5.46 11.10
N ILE A 3 5.63 -6.69 10.64
CA ILE A 3 5.13 -7.23 9.37
C ILE A 3 4.09 -8.28 9.72
N TYR A 4 2.85 -8.09 9.27
CA TYR A 4 1.78 -9.06 9.52
C TYR A 4 1.63 -9.97 8.31
N TYR A 5 1.78 -11.28 8.55
CA TYR A 5 1.62 -12.32 7.55
C TYR A 5 0.34 -13.11 7.84
N ILE A 6 -0.68 -12.91 7.00
CA ILE A 6 -1.98 -13.58 7.13
C ILE A 6 -2.13 -14.56 5.95
N LYS A 7 -2.16 -15.85 6.26
CA LYS A 7 -2.31 -16.94 5.31
C LYS A 7 -3.73 -17.51 5.38
N SER A 8 -4.59 -17.04 4.47
CA SER A 8 -5.93 -17.59 4.26
C SER A 8 -6.02 -18.27 2.89
N LEU A 9 -7.11 -18.08 2.14
CA LEU A 9 -7.19 -18.41 0.71
C LEU A 9 -6.20 -17.60 -0.13
N LYS A 10 -5.96 -16.36 0.29
CA LYS A 10 -5.01 -15.46 -0.33
C LYS A 10 -4.06 -14.98 0.74
N THR A 11 -2.77 -15.04 0.44
CA THR A 11 -1.74 -14.49 1.30
C THR A 11 -1.83 -12.97 1.30
N ILE A 12 -1.96 -12.39 2.49
CA ILE A 12 -1.98 -10.95 2.71
C ILE A 12 -0.73 -10.62 3.54
N LEU A 13 0.12 -9.79 2.94
CA LEU A 13 1.29 -9.24 3.62
C LEU A 13 1.01 -7.77 3.92
N LEU A 14 0.82 -7.45 5.19
CA LEU A 14 0.71 -6.07 5.64
C LEU A 14 2.07 -5.66 6.18
N ASN A 15 2.71 -4.72 5.52
CA ASN A 15 3.97 -4.16 6.00
C ASN A 15 3.91 -2.64 5.97
N PRO A 16 4.73 -1.98 6.80
CA PRO A 16 4.78 -0.53 6.90
C PRO A 16 5.70 0.11 5.87
N PHE A 17 6.26 -0.68 4.94
CA PHE A 17 7.13 -0.17 3.89
C PHE A 17 6.33 0.40 2.73
N ASP A 18 5.08 -0.01 2.53
CA ASP A 18 4.30 0.46 1.39
C ASP A 18 4.09 1.98 1.39
N LYS A 19 4.68 2.66 0.39
CA LYS A 19 4.63 4.12 0.17
C LYS A 19 5.02 4.96 1.39
N ASN A 20 5.79 4.40 2.32
CA ASN A 20 6.27 5.13 3.47
C ASN A 20 7.42 6.04 3.05
N LYS A 21 7.16 7.35 3.05
CA LYS A 21 8.14 8.37 2.68
C LYS A 21 9.23 8.54 3.73
N ASP A 22 8.95 8.13 4.96
CA ASP A 22 9.87 8.27 6.09
C ASP A 22 10.80 7.07 6.24
N ILE A 23 10.71 6.07 5.35
CA ILE A 23 11.54 4.85 5.38
C ILE A 23 13.05 5.12 5.35
N GLY A 24 13.46 6.28 4.81
CA GLY A 24 14.88 6.63 4.77
C GLY A 24 15.46 7.15 6.08
N ASN A 25 14.62 7.30 7.12
CA ASN A 25 14.99 7.65 8.48
C ASN A 25 14.79 6.47 9.46
N LEU A 26 14.63 5.24 8.95
CA LEU A 26 14.57 4.07 9.84
C LEU A 26 15.89 4.01 10.62
N ASP A 27 15.81 4.21 11.94
CA ASP A 27 16.99 4.11 12.79
C ASP A 27 17.50 2.67 12.75
N SER A 28 18.82 2.50 12.72
CA SER A 28 19.49 1.19 12.63
C SER A 28 19.17 0.23 13.80
N GLU A 29 18.48 0.73 14.82
CA GLU A 29 18.06 0.00 16.02
C GLU A 29 16.58 -0.43 15.98
N GLU A 30 15.79 -0.01 14.98
CA GLU A 30 14.41 -0.49 14.85
C GLU A 30 14.39 -1.96 14.42
N GLU A 31 14.06 -2.84 15.38
CA GLU A 31 13.86 -4.25 15.09
C GLU A 31 12.60 -4.46 14.25
N ILE A 32 12.76 -5.20 13.16
CA ILE A 32 11.67 -5.68 12.32
C ILE A 32 11.28 -7.06 12.84
N THR A 33 9.99 -7.23 13.12
CA THR A 33 9.44 -8.50 13.59
C THR A 33 8.32 -8.93 12.66
N VAL A 34 8.37 -10.19 12.23
CA VAL A 34 7.28 -10.80 11.47
C VAL A 34 6.32 -11.46 12.44
N LEU A 35 5.03 -11.16 12.27
CA LEU A 35 3.93 -11.66 13.07
C LEU A 35 3.09 -12.61 12.21
N SER A 36 2.96 -13.86 12.65
CA SER A 36 2.22 -14.92 11.93
C SER A 36 1.32 -15.73 12.86
N ALA A 37 0.37 -16.49 12.31
CA ALA A 37 -0.44 -17.42 13.11
C ALA A 37 0.34 -18.68 13.51
N ASN A 38 1.22 -19.15 12.64
CA ASN A 38 1.95 -20.40 12.75
C ASN A 38 3.43 -20.20 12.38
N THR A 39 4.26 -21.20 12.66
CA THR A 39 5.66 -21.21 12.24
C THR A 39 5.77 -21.07 10.72
N LEU A 40 6.55 -20.10 10.27
CA LEU A 40 6.74 -19.84 8.85
C LEU A 40 7.52 -20.99 8.20
N THR A 41 6.99 -21.48 7.07
CA THR A 41 7.75 -22.38 6.21
C THR A 41 8.80 -21.61 5.43
N LYS A 42 9.78 -22.31 4.84
CA LYS A 42 10.79 -21.67 3.98
C LYS A 42 10.15 -20.89 2.82
N GLU A 43 9.08 -21.42 2.24
CA GLU A 43 8.34 -20.77 1.16
C GLU A 43 7.66 -19.47 1.62
N ASP A 44 7.09 -19.47 2.83
CA ASP A 44 6.47 -18.27 3.42
C ASP A 44 7.52 -17.18 3.66
N THR A 45 8.70 -17.53 4.18
CA THR A 45 9.80 -16.59 4.39
C THR A 45 10.31 -16.00 3.07
N GLU A 46 10.54 -16.83 2.05
CA GLU A 46 10.96 -16.36 0.72
C GLU A 46 9.92 -15.42 0.09
N TYR A 47 8.62 -15.68 0.28
CA TYR A 47 7.54 -14.81 -0.16
C TYR A 47 7.56 -13.46 0.56
N ILE A 48 7.66 -13.47 1.89
CA ILE A 48 7.72 -12.26 2.73
C ILE A 48 8.91 -11.39 2.33
N GLU A 49 10.10 -11.99 2.17
CA GLU A 49 11.30 -11.28 1.76
C GLU A 49 11.11 -10.64 0.39
N LYS A 50 10.66 -11.42 -0.60
CA LYS A 50 10.47 -10.93 -1.98
C LYS A 50 9.51 -9.74 -2.05
N GLU A 51 8.35 -9.85 -1.42
CA GLU A 51 7.34 -8.78 -1.43
C GLU A 51 7.82 -7.56 -0.64
N SER A 52 8.40 -7.76 0.55
CA SER A 52 8.95 -6.66 1.36
C SER A 52 10.08 -5.94 0.62
N PHE A 53 10.97 -6.68 -0.07
CA PHE A 53 12.07 -6.11 -0.83
C PHE A 53 11.58 -5.23 -1.99
N SER A 54 10.54 -5.67 -2.69
CA SER A 54 9.90 -4.90 -3.75
C SER A 54 9.34 -3.57 -3.22
N GLN A 55 8.68 -3.63 -2.05
CA GLN A 55 8.09 -2.45 -1.42
C GLN A 55 9.15 -1.49 -0.86
N ILE A 56 10.20 -2.02 -0.23
CA ILE A 56 11.38 -1.26 0.21
C ILE A 56 12.03 -0.54 -0.98
N ASP A 57 12.24 -1.23 -2.10
CA ASP A 57 12.85 -0.62 -3.28
C ASP A 57 12.02 0.56 -3.79
N ASN A 58 10.69 0.42 -3.83
CA ASN A 58 9.78 1.48 -4.23
C ASN A 58 9.81 2.66 -3.25
N SER A 59 9.75 2.40 -1.95
CA SER A 59 9.68 3.44 -0.93
C SER A 59 11.00 4.18 -0.76
N VAL A 60 12.15 3.49 -0.82
CA VAL A 60 13.45 4.17 -0.84
C VAL A 60 13.63 5.00 -2.12
N ASN A 61 13.11 4.53 -3.26
CA ASN A 61 13.11 5.32 -4.50
C ASN A 61 12.25 6.60 -4.37
N LEU A 62 11.10 6.54 -3.69
CA LEU A 62 10.27 7.72 -3.42
C LEU A 62 10.98 8.67 -2.46
N TRP A 63 11.52 8.17 -1.35
CA TRP A 63 12.26 8.96 -0.38
C TRP A 63 13.43 9.73 -1.02
N ILE A 64 14.28 9.06 -1.82
CA ILE A 64 15.42 9.76 -2.44
C ILE A 64 14.97 10.79 -3.47
N GLN A 65 13.84 10.53 -4.16
CA GLN A 65 13.27 11.47 -5.11
C GLN A 65 12.70 12.72 -4.44
N GLU A 66 12.15 12.59 -3.24
CA GLU A 66 11.66 13.70 -2.43
C GLU A 66 12.82 14.47 -1.80
N LYS A 67 13.79 13.77 -1.20
CA LYS A 67 14.99 14.37 -0.61
C LYS A 67 15.77 15.24 -1.60
N ARG A 68 15.80 14.85 -2.88
CA ARG A 68 16.51 15.58 -3.95
C ARG A 68 15.60 16.40 -4.84
N TYR A 69 14.33 16.56 -4.47
CA TYR A 69 13.34 17.26 -5.28
C TYR A 69 13.79 18.69 -5.63
N TYR A 70 14.17 19.48 -4.62
CA TYR A 70 14.58 20.88 -4.82
C TYR A 70 15.80 21.00 -5.72
N LEU A 71 16.85 20.21 -5.44
CA LEU A 71 18.07 20.23 -6.25
C LEU A 71 17.78 19.86 -7.71
N ARG A 72 16.92 18.86 -7.94
CA ARG A 72 16.50 18.46 -9.28
C ARG A 72 15.67 19.54 -9.97
N LEU A 73 14.79 20.23 -9.24
CA LEU A 73 13.99 21.34 -9.75
C LEU A 73 14.87 22.51 -10.20
N PHE A 74 15.86 22.89 -9.39
CA PHE A 74 16.83 23.92 -9.75
C PHE A 74 17.63 23.51 -10.99
N ALA A 75 18.12 22.27 -11.06
CA ALA A 75 18.87 21.79 -12.23
C ALA A 75 18.03 21.78 -13.52
N ALA A 76 16.76 21.36 -13.44
CA ALA A 76 15.86 21.36 -14.60
C ALA A 76 15.49 22.79 -15.04
N THR A 77 15.25 23.69 -14.09
CA THR A 77 15.00 25.11 -14.37
C THR A 77 16.22 25.79 -15.00
N PHE A 78 17.41 25.46 -14.52
CA PHE A 78 18.64 25.97 -15.11
C PHE A 78 18.87 25.44 -16.53
N ALA A 79 18.61 24.15 -16.76
CA ALA A 79 18.65 23.54 -18.09
C ALA A 79 17.65 24.19 -19.06
N PHE A 80 16.45 24.54 -18.58
CA PHE A 80 15.46 25.32 -19.34
C PHE A 80 16.06 26.64 -19.80
N PHE A 81 16.61 27.45 -18.88
CA PHE A 81 17.16 28.75 -19.22
C PHE A 81 18.33 28.66 -20.19
N ILE A 82 19.25 27.71 -20.00
CA ILE A 82 20.36 27.48 -20.94
C ILE A 82 19.81 27.18 -22.34
N MET A 83 18.85 26.26 -22.45
CA MET A 83 18.29 25.88 -23.73
C MET A 83 17.52 27.04 -24.37
N TYR A 84 16.75 27.79 -23.58
CA TYR A 84 16.01 28.96 -24.03
C TYR A 84 16.96 30.03 -24.57
N PHE A 85 18.00 30.42 -23.81
CA PHE A 85 18.97 31.40 -24.28
C PHE A 85 19.78 30.89 -25.49
N PHE A 86 20.07 29.60 -25.55
CA PHE A 86 20.73 29.01 -26.72
C PHE A 86 19.86 29.14 -27.97
N LEU A 87 18.59 28.74 -27.89
CA LEU A 87 17.64 28.88 -29.00
C LEU A 87 17.47 30.36 -29.40
N SER A 88 17.26 31.24 -28.42
CA SER A 88 16.99 32.66 -28.66
C SER A 88 18.20 33.46 -29.19
N LEU A 89 19.43 33.14 -28.75
CA LEU A 89 20.63 33.91 -29.13
C LEU A 89 21.41 33.30 -30.29
N VAL A 90 21.47 31.97 -30.38
CA VAL A 90 22.31 31.27 -31.36
C VAL A 90 21.53 31.00 -32.64
N ILE A 91 20.26 30.63 -32.54
CA ILE A 91 19.40 30.39 -33.69
C ILE A 91 18.77 31.73 -34.08
N ARG A 92 19.45 32.46 -34.97
CA ARG A 92 19.05 33.80 -35.43
C ARG A 92 17.83 33.81 -36.37
N ASP A 93 17.30 32.65 -36.72
CA ASP A 93 16.07 32.59 -37.48
C ASP A 93 14.91 33.02 -36.57
N PRO A 94 13.98 33.88 -37.03
CA PRO A 94 12.83 34.30 -36.24
C PRO A 94 11.86 33.13 -36.08
N ILE A 95 12.23 32.18 -35.22
CA ILE A 95 11.35 31.16 -34.71
C ILE A 95 10.36 31.88 -33.79
N PRO A 96 9.04 31.62 -33.90
CA PRO A 96 8.09 32.17 -32.95
C PRO A 96 8.52 31.88 -31.52
N LEU A 97 8.46 32.86 -30.62
CA LEU A 97 8.82 32.72 -29.21
C LEU A 97 8.21 31.46 -28.56
N LEU A 98 7.01 31.09 -29.01
CA LEU A 98 6.31 29.89 -28.57
C LEU A 98 7.12 28.60 -28.80
N ASP A 99 7.76 28.45 -29.95
CA ASP A 99 8.50 27.25 -30.32
C ASP A 99 9.81 27.13 -29.51
N GLU A 100 10.45 28.26 -29.19
CA GLU A 100 11.63 28.31 -28.30
C GLU A 100 11.26 27.89 -26.86
N MET A 101 10.13 28.38 -26.36
CA MET A 101 9.60 28.01 -25.05
C MET A 101 9.23 26.52 -25.01
N LEU A 102 8.63 25.99 -26.08
CA LEU A 102 8.31 24.56 -26.17
C LEU A 102 9.57 23.70 -26.21
N GLY A 103 10.56 24.05 -27.03
CA GLY A 103 11.82 23.33 -27.13
C GLY A 103 12.59 23.29 -25.81
N SER A 104 12.69 24.43 -25.13
CA SER A 104 13.32 24.53 -23.81
C SER A 104 12.54 23.78 -22.71
N ALA A 105 11.20 23.78 -22.75
CA ALA A 105 10.37 23.00 -21.83
C ALA A 105 10.59 21.49 -22.02
N ILE A 106 10.60 21.01 -23.27
CA ILE A 106 10.89 19.60 -23.58
C ILE A 106 12.27 19.22 -23.06
N PHE A 107 13.28 20.07 -23.29
CA PHE A 107 14.63 19.83 -22.80
C PHE A 107 14.70 19.75 -21.26
N ALA A 108 13.99 20.64 -20.56
CA ALA A 108 13.90 20.63 -19.11
C ALA A 108 13.23 19.35 -18.57
N ILE A 109 12.18 18.85 -19.23
CA ILE A 109 11.52 17.58 -18.89
C ILE A 109 12.48 16.40 -19.08
N LEU A 110 13.26 16.39 -20.17
CA LEU A 110 14.29 15.37 -20.38
C LEU A 110 15.37 15.40 -19.30
N ALA A 111 15.84 16.60 -18.95
CA ALA A 111 16.81 16.80 -17.87
C ALA A 111 16.26 16.31 -16.52
N TRP A 112 15.01 16.67 -16.19
CA TRP A 112 14.32 16.21 -14.98
C TRP A 112 14.29 14.68 -14.89
N ASN A 113 13.86 14.02 -15.97
CA ASN A 113 13.78 12.56 -16.03
C ASN A 113 15.15 11.90 -15.92
N PHE A 114 16.18 12.50 -16.53
CA PHE A 114 17.56 12.02 -16.42
C PHE A 114 18.07 12.09 -14.97
N PHE A 115 17.90 13.23 -14.30
CA PHE A 115 18.28 13.38 -12.90
C PHE A 115 17.48 12.47 -11.97
N ALA A 116 16.17 12.31 -12.20
CA ALA A 116 15.33 11.40 -11.42
C ALA A 116 15.80 9.93 -11.53
N LYS A 117 16.24 9.48 -12.72
CA LYS A 117 16.83 8.14 -12.90
C LYS A 117 18.18 8.02 -12.20
N ARG A 118 19.01 9.06 -12.25
CA ARG A 118 20.32 9.08 -11.58
C ARG A 118 20.19 9.01 -10.07
N ASP A 119 19.23 9.72 -9.48
CA ASP A 119 19.01 9.76 -8.03
C ASP A 119 18.65 8.37 -7.46
N LYS A 120 17.80 7.61 -8.18
CA LYS A 120 17.45 6.23 -7.80
C LYS A 120 18.63 5.27 -7.77
N LYS A 121 19.67 5.54 -8.58
CA LYS A 121 20.91 4.75 -8.66
C LYS A 121 22.02 5.26 -7.74
N SER A 122 21.73 6.25 -6.90
CA SER A 122 22.73 6.82 -6.00
C SER A 122 23.21 5.79 -4.96
N ALA A 123 24.47 5.90 -4.56
CA ALA A 123 25.06 5.04 -3.52
C ALA A 123 24.28 5.10 -2.20
N ILE A 124 23.73 6.28 -1.85
CA ILE A 124 22.89 6.49 -0.67
C ILE A 124 21.61 5.65 -0.74
N ALA A 125 20.91 5.68 -1.88
CA ALA A 125 19.70 4.89 -2.06
C ALA A 125 19.99 3.38 -2.02
N ASN A 126 21.10 2.94 -2.63
CA ASN A 126 21.48 1.54 -2.62
C ASN A 126 21.91 1.06 -1.22
N LYS A 127 22.66 1.90 -0.48
CA LYS A 127 23.02 1.59 0.91
C LYS A 127 21.79 1.39 1.77
N ASN A 128 20.84 2.33 1.74
CA ASN A 128 19.60 2.24 2.54
C ASN A 128 18.75 1.03 2.15
N LYS A 129 18.64 0.72 0.84
CA LYS A 129 17.96 -0.51 0.39
C LYS A 129 18.59 -1.75 0.99
N LEU A 130 19.91 -1.87 0.93
CA LEU A 130 20.62 -3.03 1.47
C LEU A 130 20.47 -3.15 2.98
N GLU A 131 20.55 -2.03 3.70
CA GLU A 131 20.42 -1.99 5.15
C GLU A 131 19.03 -2.46 5.59
N ILE A 132 17.95 -1.86 5.08
CA ILE A 132 16.58 -2.25 5.43
C ILE A 132 16.28 -3.70 5.01
N LYS A 133 16.74 -4.12 3.81
CA LYS A 133 16.59 -5.52 3.37
C LYS A 133 17.29 -6.50 4.30
N ARG A 134 18.48 -6.15 4.81
CA ARG A 134 19.18 -6.95 5.81
C ARG A 134 18.34 -7.11 7.07
N HIS A 135 17.75 -6.02 7.58
CA HIS A 135 16.89 -6.07 8.77
C HIS A 135 15.65 -6.95 8.57
N VAL A 136 15.05 -6.96 7.37
CA VAL A 136 13.96 -7.88 7.04
C VAL A 136 14.45 -9.34 7.02
N SER A 137 15.58 -9.63 6.40
CA SER A 137 16.12 -11.00 6.37
C SER A 137 16.58 -11.53 7.72
N THR A 138 17.00 -10.66 8.63
CA THR A 138 17.38 -11.03 10.01
C THR A 138 16.23 -10.89 11.00
N SER A 139 15.00 -10.66 10.51
CA SER A 139 13.85 -10.45 11.38
C SER A 139 13.49 -11.70 12.18
N ASN A 140 13.02 -11.49 13.40
CA ASN A 140 12.47 -12.56 14.23
C ASN A 140 11.03 -12.84 13.81
N ASN A 141 10.64 -14.11 13.80
CA ASN A 141 9.25 -14.52 13.63
C ASN A 141 8.62 -14.77 15.00
N ILE A 142 7.49 -14.13 15.26
CA ILE A 142 6.70 -14.30 16.49
C ILE A 142 5.30 -14.75 16.11
N GLU A 143 4.87 -15.86 16.69
CA GLU A 143 3.51 -16.37 16.55
C GLU A 143 2.58 -15.58 17.46
N ILE A 144 1.50 -15.03 16.91
CA ILE A 144 0.51 -14.26 17.67
C ILE A 144 -0.91 -14.76 17.44
N ASP A 145 -1.67 -14.82 18.53
CA ASP A 145 -3.04 -15.34 18.54
C ASP A 145 -4.00 -14.48 17.72
N LEU A 146 -3.80 -13.16 17.68
CA LEU A 146 -4.54 -12.24 16.81
C LEU A 146 -4.54 -12.70 15.35
N ILE A 147 -3.38 -13.04 14.77
CA ILE A 147 -3.31 -13.44 13.36
C ILE A 147 -4.03 -14.77 13.14
N LYS A 148 -3.92 -15.68 14.10
CA LYS A 148 -4.64 -16.96 14.07
C LYS A 148 -6.15 -16.77 14.09
N LYS A 149 -6.67 -15.85 14.91
CA LYS A 149 -8.09 -15.49 14.95
C LYS A 149 -8.56 -14.89 13.63
N LEU A 150 -7.74 -14.02 13.02
CA LEU A 150 -8.06 -13.43 11.71
C LEU A 150 -8.08 -14.48 10.60
N GLU A 151 -7.12 -15.41 10.59
CA GLU A 151 -7.08 -16.51 9.62
C GLU A 151 -8.28 -17.45 9.78
N ASN A 152 -8.63 -17.83 11.01
CA ASN A 152 -9.81 -18.65 11.29
C ASN A 152 -11.10 -17.96 10.86
N TYR A 153 -11.26 -16.68 11.19
CA TYR A 153 -12.42 -15.90 10.78
C TYR A 153 -12.56 -15.82 9.25
N LEU A 154 -11.45 -15.59 8.53
CA LEU A 154 -11.45 -15.61 7.06
C LEU A 154 -11.81 -17.00 6.50
N TYR A 155 -11.37 -18.07 7.16
CA TYR A 155 -11.73 -19.44 6.79
C TYR A 155 -13.22 -19.74 7.02
N GLU A 156 -13.77 -19.28 8.14
CA GLU A 156 -15.19 -19.42 8.48
C GLU A 156 -16.08 -18.66 7.51
N ILE A 157 -15.81 -17.38 7.25
CA ILE A 157 -16.60 -16.61 6.27
C ILE A 157 -16.52 -17.25 4.89
N ASN A 158 -15.36 -17.78 4.50
CA ASN A 158 -15.23 -18.42 3.19
C ASN A 158 -16.10 -19.67 3.03
N SER A 159 -16.58 -20.26 4.13
CA SER A 159 -17.55 -21.37 4.04
C SER A 159 -18.97 -20.91 3.69
N LEU A 160 -19.26 -19.61 3.78
CA LEU A 160 -20.54 -18.99 3.44
C LEU A 160 -20.61 -18.64 1.95
N ASP A 161 -21.82 -18.58 1.37
CA ASP A 161 -21.98 -18.10 -0.01
C ASP A 161 -21.80 -16.56 -0.05
N ASN A 162 -21.40 -16.03 -1.20
CA ASN A 162 -21.29 -14.60 -1.45
C ASN A 162 -22.61 -13.86 -1.19
N LEU A 163 -23.75 -14.54 -1.33
CA LEU A 163 -25.07 -14.02 -0.98
C LEU A 163 -25.18 -13.78 0.52
N ASP A 164 -24.90 -14.80 1.34
CA ASP A 164 -24.99 -14.71 2.80
C ASP A 164 -24.07 -13.62 3.37
N ILE A 165 -22.86 -13.48 2.80
CA ILE A 165 -21.91 -12.45 3.22
C ILE A 165 -22.39 -11.05 2.84
N ALA A 166 -22.93 -10.88 1.63
CA ALA A 166 -23.44 -9.60 1.15
C ALA A 166 -24.67 -9.14 1.94
N ASP A 167 -25.58 -10.07 2.24
CA ASP A 167 -26.78 -9.81 3.03
C ASP A 167 -26.41 -9.47 4.49
N ALA A 168 -25.45 -10.19 5.10
CA ALA A 168 -25.00 -9.91 6.45
C ALA A 168 -24.22 -8.59 6.57
N LEU A 169 -23.54 -8.16 5.50
CA LEU A 169 -22.90 -6.85 5.42
C LEU A 169 -23.92 -5.71 5.37
N THR A 170 -25.07 -5.92 4.71
CA THR A 170 -26.11 -4.92 4.41
C THR A 170 -27.33 -4.96 5.32
N LEU A 171 -27.26 -5.77 6.39
CA LEU A 171 -28.35 -5.97 7.37
C LEU A 171 -29.64 -6.56 6.76
N VAL A 172 -29.55 -7.13 5.54
CA VAL A 172 -30.70 -7.74 4.87
C VAL A 172 -31.09 -9.03 5.60
N GLU A 173 -30.15 -9.96 5.71
CA GLU A 173 -30.30 -11.26 6.35
C GLU A 173 -28.95 -11.77 6.92
N GLY A 174 -29.00 -12.50 8.03
CA GLY A 174 -27.82 -13.05 8.68
C GLY A 174 -26.99 -12.04 9.49
N SER A 175 -26.08 -12.58 10.32
CA SER A 175 -25.10 -11.79 11.05
C SER A 175 -23.74 -12.47 10.95
N LEU A 176 -22.72 -11.70 10.62
CA LEU A 176 -21.34 -12.18 10.71
C LEU A 176 -20.97 -12.39 12.18
N GLU A 177 -20.29 -13.48 12.49
CA GLU A 177 -19.77 -13.76 13.83
C GLU A 177 -18.77 -12.68 14.29
N ASP A 178 -18.63 -12.52 15.60
CA ASP A 178 -17.71 -11.56 16.20
C ASP A 178 -16.35 -12.21 16.47
N ILE A 179 -15.28 -11.47 16.16
CA ILE A 179 -13.89 -11.92 16.38
C ILE A 179 -13.52 -11.68 17.85
N ASP A 180 -13.36 -12.71 18.67
CA ASP A 180 -13.05 -12.53 20.10
C ASP A 180 -11.62 -12.00 20.32
N LEU A 181 -11.48 -10.69 20.55
CA LEU A 181 -10.19 -10.01 20.72
C LEU A 181 -9.87 -9.88 22.21
N THR A 182 -8.69 -10.37 22.61
CA THR A 182 -8.19 -10.22 23.98
C THR A 182 -7.53 -8.86 24.20
N GLU A 183 -7.29 -8.46 25.45
CA GLU A 183 -6.58 -7.21 25.75
C GLU A 183 -5.15 -7.18 25.19
N ASN A 184 -4.49 -8.34 25.10
CA ASN A 184 -3.15 -8.45 24.51
C ASN A 184 -3.17 -8.23 22.98
N ASP A 185 -4.28 -8.55 22.32
CA ASP A 185 -4.44 -8.36 20.88
C ASP A 185 -4.53 -6.86 20.51
N LYS A 186 -5.05 -6.02 21.43
CA LYS A 186 -5.22 -4.58 21.21
C LYS A 186 -3.91 -3.85 20.95
N ILE A 187 -2.79 -4.34 21.49
CA ILE A 187 -1.46 -3.75 21.28
C ILE A 187 -1.10 -3.71 19.79
N TYR A 188 -1.43 -4.78 19.05
CA TYR A 188 -1.10 -4.91 17.63
C TYR A 188 -2.25 -4.48 16.71
N PHE A 189 -3.45 -4.34 17.27
CA PHE A 189 -4.69 -4.16 16.54
C PHE A 189 -4.73 -2.85 15.75
N ASP A 190 -4.39 -1.73 16.39
CA ASP A 190 -4.48 -0.40 15.77
C ASP A 190 -3.53 -0.27 14.56
N GLU A 191 -2.31 -0.81 14.69
CA GLU A 191 -1.34 -0.82 13.59
C GLU A 191 -1.78 -1.75 12.46
N LEU A 192 -2.25 -2.96 12.78
CA LEU A 192 -2.78 -3.90 11.80
C LEU A 192 -3.95 -3.30 11.02
N LEU A 193 -4.93 -2.70 11.71
CA LEU A 193 -6.11 -2.08 11.10
C LEU A 193 -5.72 -0.91 10.18
N LYS A 194 -4.74 -0.10 10.61
CA LYS A 194 -4.18 0.98 9.79
C LYS A 194 -3.53 0.43 8.51
N LEU A 195 -2.67 -0.58 8.62
CA LEU A 195 -1.99 -1.17 7.46
C LEU A 195 -2.98 -1.87 6.52
N LEU A 196 -3.99 -2.56 7.07
CA LEU A 196 -5.05 -3.22 6.30
C LEU A 196 -5.84 -2.18 5.49
N LYS A 197 -6.22 -1.05 6.09
CA LYS A 197 -6.89 0.05 5.38
C LYS A 197 -6.02 0.61 4.25
N ILE A 198 -4.73 0.81 4.48
CA ILE A 198 -3.80 1.30 3.46
C ILE A 198 -3.75 0.33 2.28
N GLU A 199 -3.62 -0.97 2.53
CA GLU A 199 -3.54 -1.99 1.48
C GLU A 199 -4.84 -2.07 0.67
N LEU A 200 -5.99 -2.15 1.36
CA LEU A 200 -7.29 -2.33 0.71
C LEU A 200 -7.75 -1.07 -0.05
N PHE A 201 -7.49 0.13 0.48
CA PHE A 201 -7.92 1.39 -0.13
C PHE A 201 -7.05 1.86 -1.30
N LYS A 202 -6.00 1.11 -1.68
CA LYS A 202 -5.34 1.29 -2.99
C LYS A 202 -6.33 1.22 -4.15
N LYS A 203 -7.37 0.39 -4.01
CA LYS A 203 -8.46 0.26 -4.98
C LYS A 203 -9.58 1.24 -4.63
N THR A 204 -9.82 2.23 -5.49
CA THR A 204 -10.87 3.24 -5.30
C THR A 204 -12.27 2.63 -5.16
N THR A 205 -12.52 1.52 -5.85
CA THR A 205 -13.75 0.73 -5.75
C THR A 205 -13.95 0.18 -4.33
N PHE A 206 -12.88 -0.29 -3.69
CA PHE A 206 -12.94 -0.85 -2.34
C PHE A 206 -13.31 0.21 -1.31
N LYS A 207 -12.64 1.36 -1.36
CA LYS A 207 -12.95 2.50 -0.48
C LYS A 207 -14.41 2.96 -0.64
N SER A 208 -14.90 3.02 -1.89
CA SER A 208 -16.28 3.44 -2.17
C SER A 208 -17.31 2.46 -1.61
N LEU A 209 -17.15 1.16 -1.88
CA LEU A 209 -18.07 0.12 -1.38
C LEU A 209 -18.07 0.05 0.15
N TYR A 210 -16.89 0.07 0.75
CA TYR A 210 -16.75 0.12 2.20
C TYR A 210 -17.49 1.32 2.82
N SER A 211 -17.31 2.53 2.28
CA SER A 211 -18.00 3.72 2.80
C SER A 211 -19.52 3.64 2.69
N LYS A 212 -20.05 2.89 1.72
CA LYS A 212 -21.49 2.67 1.58
C LYS A 212 -21.99 1.62 2.59
N VAL A 213 -21.25 0.53 2.77
CA VAL A 213 -21.58 -0.50 3.77
C VAL A 213 -21.59 0.07 5.18
N ILE A 214 -20.60 0.89 5.54
CA ILE A 214 -20.57 1.56 6.85
C ILE A 214 -21.80 2.46 7.03
N LYS A 215 -22.16 3.28 6.03
CA LYS A 215 -23.37 4.13 6.10
C LYS A 215 -24.66 3.33 6.29
N VAL A 216 -24.80 2.19 5.60
CA VAL A 216 -25.95 1.29 5.74
C VAL A 216 -26.04 0.77 7.19
N ARG A 217 -24.90 0.37 7.77
CA ARG A 217 -24.84 -0.12 9.15
C ARG A 217 -25.05 0.97 10.20
N GLU A 218 -24.53 2.17 9.99
CA GLU A 218 -24.74 3.34 10.86
C GLU A 218 -26.21 3.78 10.86
N ASN A 219 -26.86 3.76 9.69
CA ASN A 219 -28.27 4.11 9.55
C ASN A 219 -29.21 3.01 10.06
N GLY A 220 -28.74 1.76 10.15
CA GLY A 220 -29.55 0.61 10.56
C GLY A 220 -30.63 0.22 9.54
N GLU A 221 -30.55 0.73 8.31
CA GLU A 221 -31.51 0.47 7.24
C GLU A 221 -31.00 -0.65 6.34
N LYS A 222 -31.91 -1.53 5.89
CA LYS A 222 -31.58 -2.61 4.95
C LYS A 222 -31.37 -2.05 3.55
N ASP A 223 -30.33 -2.51 2.84
CA ASP A 223 -30.08 -2.11 1.45
C ASP A 223 -29.89 -3.33 0.52
N GLU A 224 -31.01 -3.83 -0.01
CA GLU A 224 -31.07 -4.95 -0.96
C GLU A 224 -30.35 -4.64 -2.29
N ALA A 225 -30.38 -3.36 -2.71
CA ALA A 225 -29.73 -2.92 -3.94
C ALA A 225 -28.20 -2.95 -3.80
N LEU A 226 -27.68 -2.64 -2.61
CA LEU A 226 -26.26 -2.77 -2.31
C LEU A 226 -25.84 -4.22 -2.13
N SER A 227 -26.66 -5.07 -1.51
CA SER A 227 -26.40 -6.51 -1.43
C SER A 227 -26.24 -7.12 -2.83
N SER A 228 -27.21 -6.85 -3.72
CA SER A 228 -27.19 -7.34 -5.11
C SER A 228 -25.91 -6.92 -5.85
N ARG A 229 -25.45 -5.69 -5.65
CA ARG A 229 -24.18 -5.19 -6.22
C ARG A 229 -22.97 -5.90 -5.63
N LEU A 230 -22.93 -6.11 -4.32
CA LEU A 230 -21.84 -6.83 -3.65
C LEU A 230 -21.74 -8.27 -4.17
N ILE A 231 -22.88 -8.94 -4.40
CA ILE A 231 -22.93 -10.28 -5.01
C ILE A 231 -22.35 -10.27 -6.42
N GLU A 232 -22.72 -9.30 -7.26
CA GLU A 232 -22.17 -9.16 -8.62
C GLU A 232 -20.65 -8.95 -8.58
N PHE A 233 -20.18 -8.10 -7.68
CA PHE A 233 -18.75 -7.85 -7.48
C PHE A 233 -18.00 -9.09 -6.98
N GLY A 234 -18.57 -9.83 -6.02
CA GLY A 234 -18.01 -11.08 -5.50
C GLY A 234 -17.90 -12.15 -6.58
N LYS A 235 -18.97 -12.38 -7.37
CA LYS A 235 -18.98 -13.33 -8.50
C LYS A 235 -17.96 -13.00 -9.58
N SER A 236 -17.69 -11.72 -9.80
CA SER A 236 -16.75 -11.28 -10.83
C SER A 236 -15.26 -11.49 -10.48
N ASN A 237 -14.94 -11.95 -9.25
CA ASN A 237 -13.57 -12.02 -8.68
C ASN A 237 -12.78 -10.69 -8.74
N LYS A 238 -13.43 -9.57 -9.07
CA LYS A 238 -12.80 -8.24 -9.11
C LYS A 238 -12.67 -7.64 -7.71
N PHE A 239 -13.44 -8.18 -6.76
CA PHE A 239 -13.59 -7.67 -5.42
C PHE A 239 -13.49 -8.80 -4.40
N ASP A 240 -12.77 -8.56 -3.31
CA ASP A 240 -12.60 -9.53 -2.23
C ASP A 240 -13.61 -9.20 -1.13
N LEU A 241 -14.76 -9.90 -1.18
CA LEU A 241 -15.87 -9.70 -0.25
C LEU A 241 -15.49 -10.13 1.17
N LEU A 242 -14.63 -11.14 1.32
CA LEU A 242 -14.14 -11.64 2.61
C LEU A 242 -13.33 -10.57 3.33
N LEU A 243 -12.43 -9.89 2.61
CA LEU A 243 -11.65 -8.79 3.18
C LEU A 243 -12.50 -7.59 3.57
N LEU A 244 -13.62 -7.35 2.86
CA LEU A 244 -14.57 -6.30 3.24
C LEU A 244 -15.31 -6.68 4.54
N ALA A 245 -15.78 -7.92 4.65
CA ALA A 245 -16.41 -8.45 5.87
C ALA A 245 -15.47 -8.33 7.07
N LEU A 246 -14.21 -8.74 6.90
CA LEU A 246 -13.18 -8.59 7.92
C LEU A 246 -13.00 -7.13 8.35
N LEU A 247 -12.81 -6.22 7.40
CA LEU A 247 -12.57 -4.81 7.72
C LEU A 247 -13.75 -4.17 8.48
N VAL A 248 -14.98 -4.46 8.05
CA VAL A 248 -16.20 -3.95 8.70
C VAL A 248 -16.34 -4.50 10.12
N LYS A 249 -15.94 -5.75 10.37
CA LYS A 249 -15.99 -6.33 11.71
C LYS A 249 -14.90 -5.83 12.63
N LEU A 250 -13.69 -5.62 12.12
CA LEU A 250 -12.61 -5.04 12.91
C LEU A 250 -12.93 -3.61 13.33
N GLU A 251 -13.60 -2.80 12.49
CA GLU A 251 -13.90 -1.41 12.87
C GLU A 251 -15.04 -1.25 13.90
N ASN A 252 -15.88 -2.27 14.06
CA ASN A 252 -16.96 -2.26 15.06
C ASN A 252 -16.48 -2.66 16.48
N LYS A 253 -15.16 -2.78 16.71
CA LYS A 253 -14.54 -3.15 18.00
C LYS A 253 -13.57 -2.07 18.47
#